data_AF-W3V557-F1
#
_entry.id   AF-W3V557-F1
#
_cell.length_a   1.000
_cell.length_b   1.000
_cell.length_c   1.000
_cell.angle_alpha   90.00
_cell.angle_beta   90.00
_cell.angle_gamma   90.00
#
_symmetry.space_group_name_H-M   'P 1'
#
loop_
_entity.id
_entity.type
_entity.pdbx_description
1 polymer ?
#
loop_
_entity_poly.entity_id
_entity_poly.type
_entity_poly.pdbx_seq_one_letter_code
_entity_poly.pdbx_strand_id
1 'polypeptide(L)'
;MSIWQVILLLVFLFFIALYLSFKKEKTGLRTTMRVLSIVIPIILVSAFFIMENAVSKGCYSNEQNFYERKDALCYGTGRITQVTIGDRNLEIDRFMVLSKNKVVIHTKDGGDFVGSYANGTFIVKWLDDLVY
;
A
#
# COMPACT_ATOMS: atom_id res chain seq x y z
N MET A 1 -9.20 -15.90 -1.13
CA MET A 1 -9.37 -15.55 0.29
C MET A 1 -9.02 -14.09 0.47
N SER A 2 -9.83 -13.31 1.19
CA SER A 2 -9.48 -11.94 1.53
C SER A 2 -8.46 -11.90 2.68
N ILE A 3 -7.65 -10.85 2.73
CA ILE A 3 -6.70 -10.60 3.83
C ILE A 3 -7.40 -10.64 5.21
N TRP A 4 -8.64 -10.14 5.29
CA TRP A 4 -9.43 -10.17 6.51
C TRP A 4 -9.77 -11.59 6.97
N GLN A 5 -10.05 -12.50 6.04
CA GLN A 5 -10.30 -13.91 6.35
C GLN A 5 -9.03 -14.58 6.90
N VAL A 6 -7.86 -14.24 6.36
CA VAL A 6 -6.57 -14.77 6.82
C VAL A 6 -6.25 -14.28 8.24
N ILE A 7 -6.46 -12.99 8.52
CA ILE A 7 -6.26 -12.42 9.86
C ILE A 7 -7.18 -13.10 10.88
N LEU A 8 -8.47 -13.24 10.57
CA LEU A 8 -9.43 -13.91 11.44
C LEU A 8 -9.02 -15.37 11.74
N LEU A 9 -8.56 -16.09 10.73
CA LEU A 9 -8.10 -17.47 10.89
C LEU A 9 -6.85 -17.56 11.77
N LEU A 10 -5.89 -16.63 11.61
CA LEU A 10 -4.70 -16.55 12.47
C LEU A 10 -5.05 -16.24 13.93
N VAL A 11 -5.98 -15.31 14.16
CA VAL A 11 -6.47 -14.98 15.51
C VAL A 11 -7.13 -16.21 16.14
N PHE A 12 -7.96 -16.93 15.39
CA PHE A 12 -8.59 -18.16 15.88
C PHE A 12 -7.55 -19.25 16.23
N LEU A 13 -6.56 -19.47 15.35
CA LEU A 13 -5.48 -20.42 15.60
C LEU A 13 -4.62 -20.02 16.80
N PHE A 14 -4.41 -18.72 17.04
CA PHE A 14 -3.69 -18.24 18.21
C PHE A 14 -4.38 -18.66 19.50
N PHE A 15 -5.70 -18.49 19.62
CA PHE A 15 -6.43 -18.92 20.82
C PHE A 15 -6.35 -20.43 21.05
N ILE A 16 -6.43 -21.22 19.98
CA ILE A 16 -6.26 -22.68 20.05
C ILE A 16 -4.85 -23.04 20.53
N ALA A 17 -3.83 -22.45 19.92
CA ALA A 17 -2.43 -22.71 20.27
C ALA A 17 -2.13 -22.29 21.70
N LEU A 18 -2.66 -21.16 22.14
CA LEU A 18 -2.51 -20.66 23.49
C LEU A 18 -3.20 -21.58 24.51
N TYR A 19 -4.43 -22.03 24.24
CA TYR A 19 -5.12 -23.01 25.11
C TYR A 19 -4.34 -24.33 25.23
N LEU A 20 -3.88 -24.89 24.10
CA LEU A 20 -3.13 -26.15 24.09
C LEU A 20 -1.72 -26.03 24.70
N SER A 21 -1.12 -24.84 24.66
CA SER A 21 0.17 -24.53 25.29
C SER A 21 0.15 -24.69 26.82
N PHE A 22 -1.00 -24.47 27.46
CA PHE A 22 -1.19 -24.61 28.91
C PHE A 22 -1.60 -26.03 29.35
N LYS A 23 -1.73 -27.00 28.44
CA LYS A 23 -2.00 -28.39 28.84
C LYS A 23 -0.87 -28.94 29.71
N LYS A 24 -1.27 -29.60 30.80
CA LYS A 24 -0.38 -30.11 31.86
C LYS A 24 0.57 -31.20 31.35
N GLU A 25 0.11 -31.98 30.37
CA GLU A 25 0.89 -33.07 29.77
C GLU A 25 2.05 -32.55 28.91
N LYS A 26 3.24 -33.09 29.16
CA LYS A 26 4.45 -32.78 28.39
C LYS A 26 4.45 -33.63 27.12
N THR A 27 3.87 -33.12 26.05
CA THR A 27 3.94 -33.72 24.71
C THR A 27 4.70 -32.81 23.76
N GLY A 28 5.31 -33.37 22.69
CA GLY A 28 5.93 -32.57 21.63
C GLY A 28 4.97 -31.57 21.00
N LEU A 29 3.66 -31.89 21.02
CA LEU A 29 2.57 -31.02 20.63
C LEU A 29 2.46 -29.74 21.49
N ARG A 30 2.79 -29.80 22.79
CA ARG A 30 2.83 -28.60 23.63
C ARG A 30 3.94 -27.64 23.23
N THR A 31 5.10 -28.18 22.86
CA THR A 31 6.25 -27.37 22.43
C THR A 31 5.94 -26.65 21.12
N THR A 32 5.34 -27.33 20.14
CA THR A 32 4.93 -26.69 18.88
C THR A 32 3.83 -25.64 19.08
N MET A 33 2.84 -25.91 19.94
CA MET A 33 1.79 -24.93 20.26
C MET A 33 2.34 -23.69 20.97
N ARG A 34 3.36 -23.84 21.83
CA ARG A 34 4.09 -22.70 22.42
C ARG A 34 4.77 -21.84 21.37
N VAL A 35 5.47 -22.46 20.42
CA VAL A 35 6.13 -21.74 19.33
C VAL A 35 5.07 -20.99 18.50
N LEU A 36 3.98 -21.65 18.12
CA LEU A 36 2.88 -21.01 17.38
C LEU A 36 2.26 -19.84 18.14
N SER A 37 2.07 -19.98 19.46
CA SER A 37 1.55 -18.90 20.30
C SER A 37 2.48 -17.67 20.36
N ILE A 38 3.76 -17.81 20.03
CA ILE A 38 4.71 -16.69 19.93
C ILE A 38 4.78 -16.16 18.50
N VAL A 39 4.82 -17.06 17.50
CA VAL A 39 5.00 -16.68 16.09
C VAL A 39 3.77 -15.96 15.52
N ILE A 40 2.56 -16.42 15.83
CA ILE A 40 1.33 -15.81 15.32
C ILE A 40 1.20 -14.32 15.70
N PRO A 41 1.37 -13.91 16.97
CA PRO A 41 1.28 -12.49 17.32
C PRO A 41 2.40 -11.64 16.67
N ILE A 42 3.61 -12.18 16.49
CA ILE A 42 4.67 -11.47 15.76
C ILE A 42 4.23 -11.19 14.32
N ILE A 43 3.67 -12.19 13.63
CA ILE A 43 3.15 -12.02 12.27
C ILE A 43 2.03 -10.97 12.25
N LEU A 44 1.08 -11.04 13.17
CA LEU A 44 -0.04 -10.09 13.24
C LEU A 44 0.45 -8.65 13.48
N VAL A 45 1.41 -8.45 14.38
CA VAL A 45 1.98 -7.12 14.64
C VAL A 45 2.74 -6.60 13.42
N SER A 46 3.54 -7.43 12.76
CA SER A 46 4.25 -7.02 11.53
C SER A 46 3.28 -6.63 10.41
N ALA A 47 2.19 -7.40 10.22
CA ALA A 47 1.16 -7.09 9.25
C ALA A 47 0.41 -5.79 9.60
N PHE A 48 0.17 -5.54 10.89
CA PHE A 48 -0.43 -4.31 11.37
C PHE A 48 0.41 -3.08 11.00
N PHE A 49 1.73 -3.09 11.25
CA PHE A 49 2.59 -1.97 10.89
C PHE A 49 2.66 -1.72 9.38
N ILE A 50 2.66 -2.78 8.56
CA ILE A 50 2.61 -2.65 7.09
C ILE A 50 1.30 -2.00 6.66
N MET A 51 0.17 -2.46 7.22
CA MET A 51 -1.13 -1.85 6.97
C MET A 51 -1.18 -0.42 7.48
N GLU A 52 -0.75 -0.14 8.70
CA GLU A 52 -0.74 1.20 9.30
C GLU A 52 0.09 2.17 8.46
N ASN A 53 1.23 1.75 7.91
CA ASN A 53 2.02 2.59 7.02
C ASN A 53 1.28 2.87 5.69
N ALA A 54 0.64 1.86 5.10
CA ALA A 54 -0.27 2.07 3.97
C ALA A 54 -1.44 2.98 4.38
N VAL A 55 -1.87 2.90 5.65
CA VAL A 55 -2.96 3.67 6.22
C VAL A 55 -2.65 5.14 6.37
N SER A 56 -1.56 5.40 7.06
CA SER A 56 -1.04 6.72 7.33
C SER A 56 -0.78 7.50 6.03
N LYS A 57 -0.35 6.82 4.96
CA LYS A 57 -0.12 7.45 3.66
C LYS A 57 -1.39 7.89 2.92
N GLY A 58 -2.57 7.45 3.35
CA GLY A 58 -3.84 7.86 2.76
C GLY A 58 -4.18 7.18 1.42
N CYS A 59 -3.28 6.35 0.88
CA CYS A 59 -3.43 5.65 -0.40
C CYS A 59 -3.41 4.12 -0.18
N TYR A 60 -4.40 3.40 -0.73
CA TYR A 60 -4.72 2.00 -0.37
C TYR A 60 -5.37 1.21 -1.49
N SER A 61 -5.16 1.61 -2.74
CA SER A 61 -5.59 0.73 -3.82
C SER A 61 -4.53 -0.34 -4.00
N ASN A 62 -4.95 -1.61 -3.97
CA ASN A 62 -4.09 -2.70 -4.44
C ASN A 62 -4.00 -2.71 -5.97
N GLU A 63 -4.85 -1.93 -6.66
CA GLU A 63 -4.73 -1.75 -8.10
C GLU A 63 -3.68 -0.68 -8.41
N GLN A 64 -2.79 -1.00 -9.35
CA GLN A 64 -1.77 -0.10 -9.88
C GLN A 64 -2.39 0.95 -10.82
N ASN A 65 -3.29 1.78 -10.28
CA ASN A 65 -4.05 2.79 -11.00
C ASN A 65 -3.93 4.14 -10.30
N PHE A 66 -4.06 5.23 -11.06
CA PHE A 66 -4.25 6.58 -10.52
C PHE A 66 -5.66 6.72 -9.97
N TYR A 67 -5.75 7.33 -8.79
CA TYR A 67 -7.02 7.74 -8.21
C TYR A 67 -6.78 8.88 -7.21
N GLU A 68 -7.86 9.59 -6.90
CA GLU A 68 -7.86 10.67 -5.94
C GLU A 68 -8.37 10.18 -4.58
N ARG A 69 -7.69 10.58 -3.50
CA ARG A 69 -8.21 10.38 -2.14
C ARG A 69 -7.73 11.47 -1.20
N LYS A 70 -8.68 12.17 -0.56
CA LYS A 70 -8.41 13.29 0.38
C LYS A 70 -7.49 14.35 -0.25
N ASP A 71 -7.85 14.82 -1.44
CA ASP A 71 -7.10 15.82 -2.22
C ASP A 71 -5.63 15.43 -2.51
N ALA A 72 -5.33 14.12 -2.49
CA ALA A 72 -4.02 13.59 -2.82
C ALA A 72 -4.10 12.68 -4.05
N LEU A 73 -3.12 12.85 -4.94
CA LEU A 73 -2.90 11.95 -6.06
C LEU A 73 -2.27 10.65 -5.54
N CYS A 74 -2.96 9.54 -5.73
CA CYS A 74 -2.50 8.22 -5.34
C CYS A 74 -2.20 7.36 -6.56
N TYR A 75 -1.21 6.49 -6.43
CA TYR A 75 -0.94 5.38 -7.34
C TYR A 75 -0.68 4.11 -6.55
N GLY A 76 -1.60 3.15 -6.63
CA GLY A 76 -1.59 1.98 -5.73
C GLY A 76 -1.67 2.40 -4.25
N THR A 77 -0.68 2.01 -3.46
CA THR A 77 -0.54 2.40 -2.04
C THR A 77 0.37 3.62 -1.83
N GLY A 78 0.90 4.20 -2.91
CA GLY A 78 1.80 5.34 -2.87
C GLY A 78 1.04 6.67 -3.01
N ARG A 79 1.43 7.66 -2.23
CA ARG A 79 1.01 9.06 -2.40
C ARG A 79 2.04 9.79 -3.26
N ILE A 80 1.57 10.46 -4.31
CA ILE A 80 2.40 11.27 -5.20
C ILE A 80 2.21 12.74 -4.81
N THR A 81 3.28 13.38 -4.36
CA THR A 81 3.29 14.81 -3.98
C THR A 81 4.20 15.65 -4.88
N GLN A 82 5.13 14.99 -5.58
CA GLN A 82 6.13 15.61 -6.43
C GLN A 82 6.31 14.78 -7.70
N VAL A 83 6.70 15.45 -8.77
CA VAL A 83 7.12 14.84 -10.03
C VAL A 83 8.55 15.24 -10.34
N THR A 84 9.37 14.27 -10.70
CA THR A 84 10.76 14.48 -11.09
C THR A 84 10.86 14.53 -12.61
N ILE A 85 11.38 15.62 -13.14
CA ILE A 85 11.60 15.81 -14.58
C ILE A 85 13.03 16.29 -14.78
N GLY A 86 13.86 15.44 -15.40
CA GLY A 86 15.30 15.63 -15.39
C GLY A 86 15.83 15.69 -13.96
N ASP A 87 16.57 16.76 -13.64
CA ASP A 87 17.15 16.99 -12.30
C ASP A 87 16.26 17.86 -11.38
N ARG A 88 15.03 18.17 -11.79
CA ARG A 88 14.11 19.02 -11.01
C ARG A 88 12.99 18.22 -10.39
N ASN A 89 12.78 18.40 -9.09
CA ASN A 89 11.60 17.93 -8.38
C ASN A 89 10.60 19.06 -8.30
N LEU A 90 9.45 18.91 -8.94
CA LEU A 90 8.39 19.91 -8.98
C LEU A 90 7.24 19.46 -8.08
N GLU A 91 6.77 20.37 -7.22
CA GLU A 91 5.61 20.12 -6.37
C GLU A 91 4.30 20.20 -7.17
N ILE A 92 3.39 19.27 -6.88
CA ILE A 92 2.06 19.24 -7.47
C ILE A 92 1.17 20.28 -6.78
N ASP A 93 0.58 21.18 -7.56
CA ASP A 93 -0.48 22.11 -7.11
C ASP A 93 -1.85 21.45 -7.28
N ARG A 94 -2.14 20.99 -8.50
CA ARG A 94 -3.43 20.40 -8.89
C ARG A 94 -3.21 19.20 -9.80
N PHE A 95 -4.20 18.30 -9.84
CA PHE A 95 -4.16 17.14 -10.71
C PHE A 95 -5.56 16.77 -11.20
N MET A 96 -5.63 16.06 -12.32
CA MET A 96 -6.86 15.54 -12.87
C MET A 96 -6.64 14.11 -13.37
N VAL A 97 -7.31 13.14 -12.76
CA VAL A 97 -7.23 11.74 -13.17
C VAL A 97 -8.12 11.54 -14.39
N LEU A 98 -7.52 11.31 -15.56
CA LEU A 98 -8.24 11.08 -16.81
C LEU A 98 -8.67 9.61 -16.97
N SER A 99 -7.84 8.70 -16.49
CA SER A 99 -8.10 7.25 -16.54
C SER A 99 -7.25 6.51 -15.51
N LYS A 100 -7.46 5.20 -15.39
CA LYS A 100 -6.66 4.32 -14.52
C LYS A 100 -5.14 4.50 -14.69
N ASN A 101 -4.67 4.80 -15.90
CA ASN A 101 -3.23 4.90 -16.19
C ASN A 101 -2.79 6.28 -16.70
N LYS A 102 -3.67 7.29 -16.66
CA LYS A 102 -3.34 8.65 -17.13
C LYS A 102 -3.84 9.72 -16.16
N VAL A 103 -2.97 10.68 -15.87
CA VAL A 103 -3.24 11.82 -15.00
C VAL A 103 -2.62 13.08 -15.59
N VAL A 104 -3.32 14.21 -15.49
CA VAL A 104 -2.76 15.54 -15.75
C VAL A 104 -2.31 16.13 -14.43
N ILE A 105 -1.12 16.71 -14.39
CA ILE A 105 -0.46 17.25 -13.20
C ILE A 105 -0.09 18.70 -13.50
N HIS A 106 -0.60 19.60 -12.68
CA HIS A 106 -0.25 21.02 -12.68
C HIS A 106 0.70 21.28 -11.53
N THR A 107 1.87 21.85 -11.81
CA THR A 107 2.88 22.16 -10.79
C THR A 107 2.75 23.59 -10.30
N LYS A 108 3.27 23.87 -9.10
CA LYS A 108 3.29 25.24 -8.55
C LYS A 108 4.11 26.21 -9.39
N ASP A 109 5.10 25.70 -10.11
CA ASP A 109 5.97 26.50 -10.99
C ASP A 109 5.33 26.80 -12.36
N GLY A 110 4.04 26.48 -12.54
CA GLY A 110 3.27 26.82 -13.74
C GLY A 110 3.46 25.87 -14.93
N GLY A 111 3.90 24.63 -14.67
CA GLY A 111 4.05 23.59 -15.70
C GLY A 111 2.90 22.59 -15.72
N ASP A 112 2.42 22.26 -16.92
CA ASP A 112 1.37 21.27 -17.15
C ASP A 112 1.97 20.00 -17.75
N PHE A 113 1.71 18.88 -17.08
CA PHE A 113 2.29 17.58 -17.41
C PHE A 113 1.24 16.50 -17.52
N VAL A 114 1.53 15.49 -18.32
CA VAL A 114 0.76 14.25 -18.37
C VAL A 114 1.62 13.11 -17.85
N GLY A 115 1.18 12.54 -16.74
CA GLY A 115 1.68 11.29 -16.21
C GLY A 115 0.94 10.12 -16.84
N SER A 116 1.69 9.13 -17.32
CA SER A 116 1.16 7.85 -17.75
C SER A 116 1.92 6.70 -17.10
N TYR A 117 1.23 5.61 -16.81
CA TYR A 117 1.88 4.39 -16.34
C TYR A 117 1.80 3.31 -17.41
N ALA A 118 2.96 2.87 -17.89
CA ALA A 118 3.08 1.82 -18.90
C ALA A 118 4.26 0.90 -18.55
N ASN A 119 4.04 -0.42 -18.64
CA ASN A 119 5.09 -1.44 -18.45
C ASN A 119 5.88 -1.29 -17.14
N GLY A 120 5.21 -1.00 -16.03
CA GLY A 120 5.86 -0.88 -14.72
C GLY A 120 6.56 0.46 -14.47
N THR A 121 6.55 1.37 -15.45
CA THR A 121 7.27 2.64 -15.40
C THR A 121 6.29 3.81 -15.41
N PHE A 122 6.49 4.77 -14.50
CA PHE A 122 5.79 6.04 -14.50
C PHE A 122 6.53 7.02 -15.42
N ILE A 123 5.85 7.47 -16.47
CA ILE A 123 6.39 8.36 -17.49
C ILE A 123 5.63 9.68 -17.40
N VAL A 124 6.37 10.77 -17.18
CA VAL A 124 5.83 12.13 -17.18
C VAL A 124 6.33 12.85 -18.43
N LYS A 125 5.42 13.47 -19.17
CA LYS A 125 5.73 14.31 -20.35
C LYS A 125 5.05 15.66 -20.22
N TRP A 126 5.54 16.66 -20.93
CA TRP A 126 4.86 17.95 -21.04
C TRP A 126 3.50 17.75 -21.73
N LEU A 127 2.48 18.48 -21.29
CA LEU A 127 1.16 18.42 -21.91
C LEU A 127 1.21 18.88 -23.38
N ASP A 128 2.04 19.87 -23.68
CA ASP A 128 2.22 20.42 -25.02
C ASP A 128 2.76 19.38 -26.03
N ASP A 129 3.52 18.38 -25.56
CA ASP A 129 4.06 17.31 -26.42
C ASP A 129 2.99 16.31 -26.91
N LEU A 130 1.75 16.40 -26.40
CA LEU A 130 0.65 15.48 -26.71
C LEU A 130 -0.38 16.08 -27.67
N VAL A 131 -0.27 17.37 -28.01
CA VAL A 131 -1.12 18.03 -28.99
C VAL A 131 -0.42 18.01 -30.34
N TYR A 132 -0.49 16.87 -31.04
CA TYR A 132 -0.13 16.71 -32.45
C TYR A 132 -1.23 15.99 -33.20
#